data_AF-A0AB35Y875-F1
#
_entry.id   AF-A0AB35Y875-F1
#
_cell.length_a   1.000
_cell.length_b   1.000
_cell.length_c   1.000
_cell.angle_alpha   90.00
_cell.angle_beta   90.00
_cell.angle_gamma   90.00
#
_symmetry.space_group_name_H-M   'P 1'
#
loop_
_entity.id
_entity.type
_entity.pdbx_description
1 polymer ?
#
loop_
_entity_poly.entity_id
_entity_poly.type
_entity_poly.pdbx_seq_one_letter_code
_entity_poly.pdbx_strand_id
1 'polypeptide(L)'
;MKMKKVVGVAVSVVLAVSMVAATAFAAETAPASPTSADKDAGKITFEATGSSSEGLNVELKTTTVSAEEEEALKAAGSVQAYLGADACSEITRILGSNVTISEIKELEVTGYVARMGDVAAYLHFAALPKAGTQVVVTVKVVTANGNVVTLPVVGTVVEQTSTVNGKPVTRRVVKVVLDGVTMANIQAGKATASVATAK
;
A
#
# COMPACT_ATOMS: atom_id res chain seq x y z
N MET A 1 70.44 2.69 49.77
CA MET A 1 69.58 3.37 50.76
C MET A 1 68.73 4.42 50.06
N LYS A 2 67.41 4.39 50.30
CA LYS A 2 66.38 5.45 50.15
C LYS A 2 65.90 5.89 48.74
N MET A 3 64.58 5.75 48.62
CA MET A 3 63.65 6.14 47.55
C MET A 3 63.58 7.65 47.27
N LYS A 4 63.02 8.04 46.10
CA LYS A 4 61.91 9.02 46.03
C LYS A 4 61.13 8.92 44.70
N LYS A 5 59.85 9.26 44.82
CA LYS A 5 58.70 8.95 43.96
C LYS A 5 58.72 9.65 42.59
N VAL A 6 58.13 9.01 41.58
CA VAL A 6 57.59 9.68 40.39
C VAL A 6 56.06 9.58 40.43
N VAL A 7 55.41 10.72 40.27
CA VAL A 7 53.96 10.97 40.28
C VAL A 7 53.54 11.44 38.88
N GLY A 8 52.32 11.09 38.48
CA GLY A 8 51.55 11.71 37.37
C GLY A 8 51.47 10.82 36.12
N VAL A 9 50.47 9.93 35.95
CA VAL A 9 49.03 10.13 35.61
C VAL A 9 48.80 10.77 34.23
N ALA A 10 48.35 9.94 33.29
CA ALA A 10 47.36 10.23 32.23
C ALA A 10 46.91 8.87 31.65
N VAL A 11 45.88 8.23 32.22
CA VAL A 11 44.48 8.21 31.73
C VAL A 11 44.32 7.53 30.36
N SER A 12 43.73 6.32 30.43
CA SER A 12 42.92 5.54 29.47
C SER A 12 42.43 6.29 28.22
N VAL A 13 42.28 5.64 27.06
CA VAL A 13 41.26 4.60 26.81
C VAL A 13 41.73 3.58 25.78
N VAL A 14 41.64 2.31 26.15
CA VAL A 14 41.59 1.16 25.26
C VAL A 14 40.23 1.15 24.57
N LEU A 15 40.20 1.23 23.23
CA LEU A 15 39.07 0.73 22.46
C LEU A 15 39.57 -0.44 21.61
N ALA A 16 39.41 -1.63 22.15
CA ALA A 16 39.33 -2.85 21.38
C ALA A 16 37.88 -3.03 20.88
N VAL A 17 37.71 -4.06 20.04
CA VAL A 17 36.45 -4.67 19.58
C VAL A 17 35.95 -4.10 18.26
N SER A 18 35.59 -4.87 17.24
CA SER A 18 35.81 -6.25 16.80
C SER A 18 35.16 -6.32 15.42
N MET A 19 35.57 -7.30 14.61
CA MET A 19 34.86 -7.77 13.42
C MET A 19 33.33 -7.78 13.60
N VAL A 20 32.60 -7.29 12.59
CA VAL A 20 31.27 -7.79 12.26
C VAL A 20 31.26 -8.17 10.79
N ALA A 21 30.79 -9.39 10.56
CA ALA A 21 30.81 -10.13 9.32
C ALA A 21 30.15 -9.39 8.15
N ALA A 22 30.79 -9.46 6.99
CA ALA A 22 30.12 -9.33 5.71
C ALA A 22 29.19 -10.55 5.53
N THR A 23 27.99 -10.47 6.10
CA THR A 23 26.92 -11.41 5.78
C THR A 23 26.44 -11.06 4.37
N ALA A 24 26.71 -11.96 3.44
CA ALA A 24 26.11 -11.97 2.12
C ALA A 24 24.59 -11.75 2.27
N PHE A 25 24.07 -10.72 1.60
CA PHE A 25 22.63 -10.54 1.43
C PHE A 25 22.10 -11.78 0.72
N ALA A 26 21.55 -12.70 1.51
CA ALA A 26 20.71 -13.75 1.03
C ALA A 26 19.59 -13.12 0.20
N ALA A 27 19.32 -13.73 -0.94
CA ALA A 27 18.17 -13.43 -1.78
C ALA A 27 16.89 -13.64 -0.95
N GLU A 28 16.40 -12.58 -0.31
CA GLU A 28 15.15 -12.59 0.43
C GLU A 28 14.13 -11.79 -0.38
N THR A 29 13.32 -12.56 -1.11
CA THR A 29 12.06 -12.21 -1.79
C THR A 29 11.83 -10.74 -2.09
N ALA A 30 12.28 -10.31 -3.28
CA ALA A 30 11.57 -9.27 -4.00
C ALA A 30 10.06 -9.62 -4.05
N PRO A 31 9.14 -8.63 -3.99
CA PRO A 31 7.73 -8.89 -4.18
C PRO A 31 7.56 -9.71 -5.47
N ALA A 32 6.75 -10.76 -5.40
CA ALA A 32 6.64 -11.75 -6.47
C ALA A 32 6.40 -11.04 -7.81
N SER A 33 7.25 -11.34 -8.81
CA SER A 33 7.11 -10.79 -10.16
C SER A 33 5.65 -10.92 -10.63
N PRO A 34 5.07 -9.89 -11.25
CA PRO A 34 3.66 -9.90 -11.64
C PRO A 34 3.39 -11.10 -12.55
N THR A 35 2.39 -11.90 -12.19
CA THR A 35 1.95 -12.98 -13.06
C THR A 35 1.17 -12.40 -14.22
N SER A 36 1.11 -13.07 -15.37
CA SER A 36 0.25 -12.63 -16.49
C SER A 36 -1.23 -12.54 -16.07
N ALA A 37 -1.62 -13.32 -15.06
CA ALA A 37 -2.92 -13.26 -14.41
C ALA A 37 -3.12 -12.03 -13.52
N ASP A 38 -2.15 -11.16 -13.29
CA ASP A 38 -2.41 -9.92 -12.53
C ASP A 38 -2.75 -8.74 -13.46
N LYS A 39 -2.46 -8.85 -14.76
CA LYS A 39 -2.65 -7.78 -15.77
C LYS A 39 -4.05 -7.71 -16.38
N ASP A 40 -4.76 -8.85 -16.50
CA ASP A 40 -6.06 -8.95 -17.19
C ASP A 40 -7.30 -8.84 -16.27
N ALA A 41 -7.21 -8.19 -15.11
CA ALA A 41 -8.25 -8.27 -14.08
C ALA A 41 -9.43 -7.30 -14.28
N GLY A 42 -9.86 -7.09 -15.53
CA GLY A 42 -10.75 -6.02 -16.02
C GLY A 42 -12.15 -5.90 -15.40
N LYS A 43 -12.48 -6.56 -14.28
CA LYS A 43 -13.69 -6.25 -13.49
C LYS A 43 -13.50 -6.57 -12.01
N ILE A 44 -13.76 -5.59 -11.15
CA ILE A 44 -13.72 -5.73 -9.70
C ILE A 44 -14.95 -6.47 -9.19
N THR A 45 -14.77 -7.32 -8.19
CA THR A 45 -15.88 -7.84 -7.38
C THR A 45 -16.07 -6.94 -6.17
N PHE A 46 -17.33 -6.71 -5.75
CA PHE A 46 -17.64 -5.94 -4.55
C PHE A 46 -18.93 -6.46 -3.89
N GLU A 47 -19.04 -6.21 -2.59
CA GLU A 47 -20.18 -6.58 -1.74
C GLU A 47 -20.59 -5.33 -0.93
N ALA A 48 -21.83 -4.86 -1.08
CA ALA A 48 -22.36 -3.74 -0.30
C ALA A 48 -23.16 -4.26 0.90
N THR A 49 -23.01 -3.64 2.06
CA THR A 49 -23.63 -4.09 3.32
C THR A 49 -25.08 -3.62 3.52
N GLY A 50 -25.51 -2.59 2.76
CA GLY A 50 -26.84 -1.98 2.87
C GLY A 50 -27.85 -2.50 1.83
N SER A 51 -28.68 -1.58 1.31
CA SER A 51 -29.72 -1.87 0.31
C SER A 51 -29.15 -2.43 -1.01
N SER A 52 -30.04 -2.84 -1.93
CA SER A 52 -29.69 -3.34 -3.29
C SER A 52 -28.49 -2.62 -3.90
N SER A 53 -27.49 -3.41 -4.33
CA SER A 53 -26.30 -2.94 -5.05
C SER A 53 -26.56 -2.73 -6.54
N GLU A 54 -27.82 -2.76 -6.98
CA GLU A 54 -28.18 -2.48 -8.37
C GLU A 54 -27.72 -1.09 -8.80
N GLY A 55 -26.95 -1.05 -9.89
CA GLY A 55 -26.39 0.19 -10.43
C GLY A 55 -25.07 0.63 -9.80
N LEU A 56 -24.63 0.02 -8.69
CA LEU A 56 -23.28 0.27 -8.16
C LEU A 56 -22.24 -0.32 -9.12
N ASN A 57 -21.21 0.46 -9.44
CA ASN A 57 -20.04 0.01 -10.15
C ASN A 57 -18.79 0.52 -9.44
N VAL A 58 -17.83 -0.37 -9.26
CA VAL A 58 -16.50 -0.05 -8.73
C VAL A 58 -15.49 -0.57 -9.74
N GLU A 59 -14.58 0.29 -10.19
CA GLU A 59 -13.62 -0.05 -11.23
C GLU A 59 -12.24 0.51 -10.91
N LEU A 60 -11.21 -0.20 -11.34
CA LEU A 60 -9.81 0.17 -11.11
C LEU A 60 -9.12 0.08 -12.46
N LYS A 61 -8.68 1.23 -12.97
CA LYS A 61 -8.17 1.39 -14.33
C LYS A 61 -6.75 1.90 -14.31
N THR A 62 -5.96 1.42 -15.26
CA THR A 62 -4.70 2.07 -15.61
C THR A 62 -4.99 3.14 -16.65
N THR A 63 -4.90 4.39 -16.25
CA THR A 63 -5.22 5.56 -17.09
C THR A 63 -4.07 6.57 -17.05
N THR A 64 -4.22 7.69 -17.75
CA THR A 64 -3.29 8.82 -17.65
C THR A 64 -3.16 9.33 -16.21
N VAL A 65 -4.26 9.34 -15.44
CA VAL A 65 -4.25 9.75 -14.03
C VAL A 65 -3.37 8.81 -13.20
N SER A 66 -3.39 7.52 -13.51
CA SER A 66 -2.52 6.52 -12.86
C SER A 66 -1.04 6.82 -13.14
N ALA A 67 -0.71 7.08 -14.42
CA ALA A 67 0.66 7.37 -14.83
C ALA A 67 1.20 8.68 -14.24
N GLU A 68 0.39 9.73 -14.19
CA GLU A 68 0.74 11.01 -13.57
C GLU A 68 1.05 10.85 -12.08
N GLU A 69 0.25 10.06 -11.35
CA GLU A 69 0.49 9.79 -9.94
C GLU A 69 1.72 8.90 -9.71
N GLU A 70 2.02 7.96 -10.60
CA GLU A 70 3.27 7.19 -10.53
C GLU A 70 4.50 8.07 -10.75
N GLU A 71 4.45 9.01 -11.70
CA GLU A 71 5.52 10.00 -11.88
C GLU A 71 5.62 10.95 -10.69
N ALA A 72 4.49 11.34 -10.08
CA ALA A 72 4.49 12.14 -8.86
C ALA A 72 5.13 11.39 -7.67
N LEU A 73 4.85 10.10 -7.51
CA LEU A 73 5.51 9.26 -6.51
C LEU A 73 7.02 9.19 -6.74
N LYS A 74 7.47 9.00 -7.99
CA LYS A 74 8.90 9.00 -8.34
C LYS A 74 9.54 10.35 -8.06
N ALA A 75 8.89 11.45 -8.45
CA ALA A 75 9.37 12.81 -8.23
C ALA A 75 9.44 13.19 -6.74
N ALA A 76 8.52 12.67 -5.92
CA ALA A 76 8.54 12.87 -4.47
C ALA A 76 9.75 12.19 -3.79
N GLY A 77 10.33 11.17 -4.40
CA GLY A 77 11.53 10.46 -3.91
C GLY A 77 11.32 9.59 -2.66
N SER A 78 10.14 9.64 -2.03
CA SER A 78 9.77 8.79 -0.90
C SER A 78 8.24 8.66 -0.74
N VAL A 79 7.80 7.56 -0.13
CA VAL A 79 6.38 7.33 0.19
C VAL A 79 5.83 8.42 1.12
N GLN A 80 6.62 8.88 2.10
CA GLN A 80 6.21 9.93 3.03
C GLN A 80 6.02 11.28 2.33
N ALA A 81 6.91 11.65 1.42
CA ALA A 81 6.77 12.90 0.66
C ALA A 81 5.57 12.85 -0.30
N TYR A 82 5.26 11.67 -0.84
CA TYR A 82 4.12 11.46 -1.73
C TYR A 82 2.77 11.45 -1.00
N LEU A 83 2.66 10.71 0.11
CA LEU A 83 1.40 10.53 0.84
C LEU A 83 1.15 11.58 1.93
N GLY A 84 2.19 12.33 2.32
CA GLY A 84 2.15 13.20 3.48
C GLY A 84 2.47 12.48 4.79
N ALA A 85 2.78 13.26 5.82
CA ALA A 85 3.24 12.74 7.11
C ALA A 85 2.13 11.96 7.84
N ASP A 86 0.89 12.43 7.80
CA ASP A 86 -0.22 11.84 8.55
C ASP A 86 -0.56 10.43 8.04
N ALA A 87 -0.81 10.29 6.73
CA ALA A 87 -1.08 9.00 6.12
C ALA A 87 0.10 8.03 6.28
N CYS A 88 1.34 8.51 6.14
CA CYS A 88 2.53 7.68 6.32
C CYS A 88 2.70 7.21 7.77
N SER A 89 2.33 8.03 8.75
CA SER A 89 2.35 7.67 10.17
C SER A 89 1.37 6.54 10.47
N GLU A 90 0.14 6.63 9.94
CA GLU A 90 -0.87 5.59 10.09
C GLU A 90 -0.44 4.28 9.41
N ILE A 91 0.08 4.37 8.18
CA ILE A 91 0.61 3.22 7.45
C ILE A 91 1.75 2.55 8.24
N THR A 92 2.66 3.34 8.81
CA THR A 92 3.78 2.84 9.62
C THR A 92 3.28 2.18 10.90
N ARG A 93 2.22 2.71 11.52
CA ARG A 93 1.57 2.10 12.69
C ARG A 93 0.96 0.74 12.37
N ILE A 94 0.45 0.55 11.15
CA ILE A 94 -0.22 -0.70 10.73
C ILE A 94 0.81 -1.73 10.25
N LEU A 95 1.71 -1.36 9.35
CA LEU A 95 2.62 -2.28 8.66
C LEU A 95 4.05 -2.30 9.22
N GLY A 96 4.39 -1.35 10.09
CA GLY A 96 5.77 -1.10 10.51
C GLY A 96 6.53 -0.18 9.55
N SER A 97 7.83 -0.02 9.77
CA SER A 97 8.70 0.82 8.94
C SER A 97 9.12 0.12 7.64
N ASN A 98 9.63 0.89 6.66
CA ASN A 98 10.09 0.40 5.34
C ASN A 98 8.96 -0.07 4.42
N VAL A 99 7.99 0.81 4.18
CA VAL A 99 6.86 0.54 3.31
C VAL A 99 7.16 0.97 1.87
N THR A 100 6.67 0.20 0.91
CA THR A 100 6.72 0.51 -0.53
C THR A 100 5.32 0.56 -1.13
N ILE A 101 5.14 1.39 -2.16
CA ILE A 101 3.94 1.41 -2.99
C ILE A 101 4.24 0.66 -4.29
N SER A 102 3.45 -0.37 -4.60
CA SER A 102 3.75 -1.27 -5.73
C SER A 102 3.11 -0.86 -7.06
N GLU A 103 1.91 -0.29 -7.02
CA GLU A 103 1.14 0.10 -8.21
C GLU A 103 0.12 1.16 -7.83
N ILE A 104 -0.15 2.12 -8.73
CA ILE A 104 -1.19 3.14 -8.57
C ILE A 104 -2.16 3.01 -9.73
N LYS A 105 -3.46 3.01 -9.44
CA LYS A 105 -4.52 2.96 -10.46
C LYS A 105 -5.62 3.96 -10.14
N GLU A 106 -6.29 4.44 -11.18
CA GLU A 106 -7.50 5.25 -11.04
C GLU A 106 -8.64 4.39 -10.50
N LEU A 107 -9.26 4.84 -9.42
CA LEU A 107 -10.39 4.19 -8.77
C LEU A 107 -11.66 4.98 -9.09
N GLU A 108 -12.59 4.34 -9.79
CA GLU A 108 -13.87 4.92 -10.13
C GLU A 108 -14.99 4.21 -9.36
N VAL A 109 -15.91 5.02 -8.82
CA VAL A 109 -17.14 4.53 -8.19
C VAL A 109 -18.30 5.28 -8.83
N THR A 110 -19.32 4.54 -9.30
CA THR A 110 -20.57 5.11 -9.79
C THR A 110 -21.77 4.36 -9.21
N GLY A 111 -22.92 5.03 -9.10
CA GLY A 111 -24.15 4.45 -8.56
C GLY A 111 -24.17 4.22 -7.04
N TYR A 112 -23.17 4.70 -6.31
CA TYR A 112 -23.19 4.68 -4.85
C TYR A 112 -24.27 5.62 -4.30
N VAL A 113 -25.07 5.11 -3.36
CA VAL A 113 -26.04 5.88 -2.59
C VAL A 113 -25.82 5.66 -1.10
N ALA A 114 -25.94 6.71 -0.28
CA ALA A 114 -25.55 6.67 1.14
C ALA A 114 -26.21 5.55 1.96
N ARG A 115 -27.41 5.09 1.58
CA ARG A 115 -28.12 3.97 2.22
C ARG A 115 -27.48 2.58 1.99
N MET A 116 -26.46 2.48 1.14
CA MET A 116 -25.70 1.25 0.89
C MET A 116 -24.68 0.96 2.00
N GLY A 117 -24.34 1.94 2.85
CA GLY A 117 -23.38 1.75 3.92
C GLY A 117 -21.97 1.45 3.39
N ASP A 118 -21.27 0.55 4.07
CA ASP A 118 -19.91 0.15 3.73
C ASP A 118 -19.89 -0.82 2.55
N VAL A 119 -18.84 -0.74 1.75
CA VAL A 119 -18.63 -1.59 0.58
C VAL A 119 -17.31 -2.34 0.71
N ALA A 120 -17.39 -3.67 0.74
CA ALA A 120 -16.22 -4.51 0.60
C ALA A 120 -15.84 -4.58 -0.88
N ALA A 121 -14.62 -4.16 -1.24
CA ALA A 121 -14.12 -4.19 -2.60
C ALA A 121 -12.90 -5.11 -2.70
N TYR A 122 -12.80 -5.84 -3.81
CA TYR A 122 -11.70 -6.74 -4.12
C TYR A 122 -10.82 -6.12 -5.21
N LEU A 123 -9.80 -5.39 -4.78
CA LEU A 123 -8.97 -4.56 -5.66
C LEU A 123 -7.80 -5.37 -6.24
N HIS A 124 -7.63 -5.29 -7.55
CA HIS A 124 -6.59 -6.01 -8.27
C HIS A 124 -5.35 -5.14 -8.47
N PHE A 125 -4.25 -5.52 -7.84
CA PHE A 125 -2.94 -4.91 -8.03
C PHE A 125 -1.91 -5.94 -8.48
N ALA A 126 -0.88 -5.49 -9.18
CA ALA A 126 0.29 -6.25 -9.53
C ALA A 126 1.15 -6.52 -8.29
N ALA A 127 1.88 -7.64 -8.31
CA ALA A 127 2.91 -7.98 -7.32
C ALA A 127 2.44 -7.98 -5.86
N LEU A 128 1.21 -8.45 -5.62
CA LEU A 128 0.68 -8.59 -4.25
C LEU A 128 1.43 -9.69 -3.46
N PRO A 129 1.66 -9.49 -2.14
CA PRO A 129 2.27 -10.49 -1.28
C PRO A 129 1.38 -11.74 -1.17
N LYS A 130 1.82 -12.76 -0.44
CA LYS A 130 1.03 -13.99 -0.26
C LYS A 130 -0.33 -13.70 0.36
N ALA A 131 -1.33 -14.52 0.05
CA ALA A 131 -2.64 -14.41 0.68
C ALA A 131 -2.56 -14.56 2.21
N GLY A 132 -3.46 -13.88 2.91
CA GLY A 132 -3.43 -13.69 4.37
C GLY A 132 -2.51 -12.55 4.82
N THR A 133 -1.73 -11.93 3.94
CA THR A 133 -0.88 -10.78 4.29
C THR A 133 -1.73 -9.52 4.44
N GLN A 134 -1.54 -8.81 5.56
CA GLN A 134 -2.11 -7.49 5.76
C GLN A 134 -1.34 -6.46 4.92
N VAL A 135 -2.09 -5.58 4.26
CA VAL A 135 -1.57 -4.48 3.45
C VAL A 135 -2.37 -3.22 3.76
N VAL A 136 -1.94 -2.07 3.27
CA VAL A 136 -2.73 -0.83 3.34
C VAL A 136 -3.01 -0.35 1.93
N VAL A 137 -4.28 -0.18 1.58
CA VAL A 137 -4.66 0.51 0.35
C VAL A 137 -4.76 1.98 0.66
N THR A 138 -3.98 2.80 -0.04
CA THR A 138 -4.07 4.24 0.10
C THR A 138 -4.99 4.76 -0.99
N VAL A 139 -6.14 5.30 -0.59
CA VAL A 139 -7.11 5.96 -1.48
C VAL A 139 -6.85 7.46 -1.44
N LYS A 140 -6.37 8.01 -2.55
CA LYS A 140 -6.16 9.46 -2.71
C LYS A 140 -7.30 10.02 -3.53
N VAL A 141 -8.05 10.96 -2.98
CA VAL A 141 -9.18 11.62 -3.64
C VAL A 141 -8.87 13.10 -3.82
N VAL A 142 -8.92 13.56 -5.06
CA VAL A 142 -8.97 14.98 -5.41
C VAL A 142 -10.44 15.37 -5.55
N THR A 143 -10.93 16.10 -4.55
CA THR A 143 -12.32 16.60 -4.54
C THR A 143 -12.55 17.63 -5.65
N ALA A 144 -13.81 17.90 -6.00
CA ALA A 144 -14.17 18.90 -7.00
C ALA A 144 -13.63 20.32 -6.68
N ASN A 145 -13.38 20.62 -5.41
CA ASN A 145 -12.82 21.90 -4.95
C ASN A 145 -11.28 21.93 -5.00
N GLY A 146 -10.63 20.88 -5.49
CA GLY A 146 -9.17 20.76 -5.59
C GLY A 146 -8.47 20.27 -4.31
N ASN A 147 -9.21 20.01 -3.22
CA ASN A 147 -8.61 19.46 -2.01
C ASN A 147 -8.22 18.00 -2.22
N VAL A 148 -7.03 17.64 -1.76
CA VAL A 148 -6.51 16.27 -1.76
C VAL A 148 -6.75 15.65 -0.40
N VAL A 149 -7.39 14.49 -0.37
CA VAL A 149 -7.60 13.68 0.82
C VAL A 149 -6.94 12.32 0.59
N THR A 150 -6.08 11.90 1.50
CA THR A 150 -5.37 10.62 1.42
C THR A 150 -5.79 9.74 2.58
N LEU A 151 -6.39 8.59 2.25
CA LEU A 151 -7.05 7.70 3.21
C LEU A 151 -6.33 6.34 3.20
N PRO A 152 -5.60 5.99 4.26
CA PRO A 152 -5.06 4.65 4.42
C PRO A 152 -6.15 3.69 4.91
N VAL A 153 -6.47 2.68 4.10
CA VAL A 153 -7.48 1.66 4.37
C VAL A 153 -6.81 0.31 4.57
N VAL A 154 -7.04 -0.32 5.72
CA VAL A 154 -6.48 -1.65 6.00
C VAL A 154 -7.10 -2.68 5.04
N GLY A 155 -6.24 -3.42 4.36
CA GLY A 155 -6.62 -4.50 3.46
C GLY A 155 -5.98 -5.83 3.83
N THR A 156 -6.54 -6.90 3.30
CA THR A 156 -5.96 -8.24 3.38
C THR A 156 -5.86 -8.82 1.99
N VAL A 157 -4.71 -9.39 1.65
CA VAL A 157 -4.57 -10.12 0.39
C VAL A 157 -5.32 -11.44 0.48
N VAL A 158 -6.21 -11.70 -0.47
CA VAL A 158 -6.95 -12.95 -0.58
C VAL A 158 -6.80 -13.52 -1.99
N GLU A 159 -7.06 -14.81 -2.13
CA GLU A 159 -7.13 -15.46 -3.44
C GLU A 159 -8.57 -15.48 -3.92
N GLN A 160 -8.79 -15.01 -5.14
CA GLN A 160 -10.08 -15.06 -5.80
C GLN A 160 -9.96 -15.88 -7.07
N THR A 161 -10.81 -16.90 -7.19
CA THR A 161 -10.87 -17.75 -8.37
C THR A 161 -12.01 -17.29 -9.26
N SER A 162 -11.67 -16.90 -10.48
CA SER A 162 -12.62 -16.48 -11.51
C SER A 162 -12.48 -17.36 -12.74
N THR A 163 -13.57 -17.53 -13.49
CA THR A 163 -13.53 -18.29 -14.75
C THR A 163 -13.20 -17.34 -15.90
N VAL A 164 -12.04 -17.53 -16.54
CA VAL A 164 -11.63 -16.79 -17.73
C VAL A 164 -11.56 -17.77 -18.90
N ASN A 165 -12.32 -17.52 -19.96
CA ASN A 165 -12.41 -18.41 -21.14
C ASN A 165 -12.68 -19.89 -20.78
N GLY A 166 -13.57 -20.13 -19.82
CA GLY A 166 -13.94 -21.49 -19.38
C GLY A 166 -12.91 -22.18 -18.47
N LYS A 167 -11.82 -21.52 -18.10
CA LYS A 167 -10.79 -22.06 -17.18
C LYS A 167 -10.79 -21.32 -15.85
N PRO A 168 -10.65 -22.01 -14.70
CA PRO A 168 -10.47 -21.36 -13.43
C PRO A 168 -9.11 -20.68 -13.39
N VAL A 169 -9.09 -19.40 -13.01
CA VAL A 169 -7.90 -18.60 -12.83
C VAL A 169 -7.96 -17.99 -11.44
N THR A 170 -7.02 -18.40 -10.59
CA THR A 170 -6.86 -17.84 -9.25
C THR A 170 -5.92 -16.64 -9.31
N ARG A 171 -6.37 -15.52 -8.77
CA ARG A 171 -5.62 -14.25 -8.71
C ARG A 171 -5.59 -13.76 -7.28
N ARG A 172 -4.52 -13.04 -6.93
CA ARG A 172 -4.46 -12.34 -5.65
C ARG A 172 -5.14 -10.99 -5.79
N VAL A 173 -5.93 -10.64 -4.79
CA VAL A 173 -6.65 -9.37 -4.70
C VAL A 173 -6.55 -8.83 -3.30
N VAL A 174 -6.66 -7.52 -3.14
CA VAL A 174 -6.79 -6.92 -1.81
C VAL A 174 -8.25 -6.75 -1.49
N LYS A 175 -8.72 -7.46 -0.46
CA LYS A 175 -10.03 -7.20 0.15
C LYS A 175 -9.88 -6.00 1.07
N VAL A 176 -10.65 -4.95 0.82
CA VAL A 176 -10.78 -3.76 1.67
C VAL A 176 -12.25 -3.47 1.96
N VAL A 177 -12.51 -2.76 3.04
CA VAL A 177 -13.83 -2.18 3.33
C VAL A 177 -13.71 -0.67 3.20
N LEU A 178 -14.47 -0.10 2.26
CA LEU A 178 -14.59 1.33 2.05
C LEU A 178 -15.86 1.81 2.74
N ASP A 179 -15.72 2.72 3.69
CA ASP A 179 -16.86 3.31 4.38
C ASP A 179 -17.67 4.21 3.43
N GLY A 180 -18.89 4.54 3.84
CA GLY A 180 -19.79 5.31 2.99
C GLY A 180 -19.33 6.73 2.66
N VAL A 181 -18.53 7.37 3.53
CA VAL A 181 -17.96 8.70 3.27
C VAL A 181 -16.86 8.58 2.22
N THR A 182 -15.99 7.57 2.34
CA THR A 182 -14.96 7.25 1.35
C THR A 182 -15.58 6.95 -0.02
N MET A 183 -16.62 6.11 -0.08
CA MET A 183 -17.33 5.80 -1.32
C MET A 183 -17.96 7.04 -1.98
N ALA A 184 -18.61 7.89 -1.18
CA ALA A 184 -19.19 9.14 -1.68
C ALA A 184 -18.12 10.10 -2.24
N ASN A 185 -16.97 10.20 -1.55
CA ASN A 185 -15.86 11.04 -1.99
C ASN A 185 -15.22 10.55 -3.28
N ILE A 186 -15.02 9.24 -3.43
CA ILE A 186 -14.50 8.65 -4.67
C ILE A 186 -15.43 8.96 -5.84
N GLN A 187 -16.75 8.77 -5.66
CA GLN A 187 -17.74 9.05 -6.71
C GLN A 187 -17.81 10.54 -7.09
N ALA A 188 -17.60 11.45 -6.14
CA ALA A 188 -17.70 12.89 -6.36
C ALA A 188 -16.40 13.54 -6.88
N GLY A 189 -15.28 12.82 -6.85
CA GLY A 189 -13.96 13.33 -7.14
C GLY A 189 -13.18 12.50 -8.15
N LYS A 190 -11.90 12.82 -8.31
CA LYS A 190 -10.94 11.96 -9.01
C LYS A 190 -10.17 11.17 -7.96
N ALA A 191 -10.24 9.85 -8.01
CA ALA A 191 -9.57 9.03 -7.02
C ALA A 191 -8.53 8.10 -7.65
N THR A 192 -7.44 7.88 -6.92
CA THR A 192 -6.50 6.79 -7.18
C THR A 192 -6.41 5.90 -5.96
N ALA A 193 -6.17 4.61 -6.21
CA ALA A 193 -5.85 3.64 -5.19
C ALA A 193 -4.47 3.08 -5.46
N SER A 194 -3.71 2.90 -4.37
CA SER A 194 -2.39 2.28 -4.41
C SER A 194 -2.24 1.31 -3.26
N VAL A 195 -1.40 0.29 -3.43
CA VAL A 195 -1.15 -0.70 -2.37
C VAL A 195 0.22 -0.47 -1.73
N ALA A 196 0.19 -0.24 -0.43
CA ALA A 196 1.34 -0.14 0.45
C ALA A 196 1.61 -1.49 1.13
N THR A 197 2.84 -1.97 1.04
CA THR A 197 3.29 -3.24 1.62
C THR A 197 4.55 -3.02 2.45
N ALA A 198 4.67 -3.75 3.57
CA ALA A 198 5.95 -3.86 4.26
C ALA A 198 6.97 -4.56 3.36
N LYS A 199 8.21 -4.07 3.37
CA LYS A 199 9.32 -4.66 2.64
C LYS A 199 9.91 -5.86 3.37
#